data_AF-A0A7X9CR63-F1
#
_entry.id   AF-A0A7X9CR63-F1
#
_cell.length_a   1.000
_cell.length_b   1.000
_cell.length_c   1.000
_cell.angle_alpha   90.00
_cell.angle_beta   90.00
_cell.angle_gamma   90.00
#
_symmetry.space_group_name_H-M   'P 1'
#
loop_
_entity.id
_entity.type
_entity.pdbx_description
1 polymer ?
#
loop_
_entity_poly.entity_id
_entity_poly.type
_entity_poly.pdbx_seq_one_letter_code
_entity_poly.pdbx_strand_id
1 'polypeptide(L)'
;MEEDAIDLIASYADGAMRDALSTLDQVISIGKKDISLEDVENTLGIVDTDNIFNLVQSILDKDFINSLNNLHISSQGKSVISVFQ
;
A
#
# COMPACT_ATOMS: atom_id res chain seq x y z
N MET A 1 -6.70 15.07 8.12
CA MET A 1 -6.88 13.64 7.85
C MET A 1 -8.36 13.42 7.58
N GLU A 2 -8.70 12.72 6.51
CA GLU A 2 -10.08 12.41 6.12
C GLU A 2 -10.74 11.46 7.13
N GLU A 3 -12.08 11.45 7.19
CA GLU A 3 -12.84 10.60 8.12
C GLU A 3 -12.67 9.11 7.75
N ASP A 4 -12.77 8.79 6.46
CA ASP A 4 -12.56 7.43 5.93
C ASP A 4 -11.15 6.90 6.26
N ALA A 5 -10.13 7.76 6.28
CA ALA A 5 -8.77 7.42 6.69
C ALA A 5 -8.68 7.07 8.18
N ILE A 6 -9.44 7.76 9.04
CA ILE A 6 -9.51 7.47 10.49
C ILE A 6 -10.19 6.11 10.71
N ASP A 7 -11.30 5.87 10.01
CA ASP A 7 -12.05 4.61 10.10
C ASP A 7 -11.23 3.42 9.62
N LEU A 8 -10.41 3.61 8.58
CA LEU A 8 -9.47 2.59 8.11
C LEU A 8 -8.42 2.25 9.18
N ILE A 9 -7.82 3.24 9.85
CA ILE A 9 -6.86 2.99 10.93
C ILE A 9 -7.52 2.26 12.10
N ALA A 10 -8.73 2.67 12.48
CA ALA A 10 -9.47 2.07 13.58
C ALA A 10 -9.85 0.61 13.30
N SER A 11 -10.31 0.31 12.08
CA SER A 11 -10.64 -1.05 11.65
C SER A 11 -9.39 -1.93 11.52
N TYR A 12 -8.28 -1.40 10.98
CA TYR A 12 -7.02 -2.13 10.85
C TYR A 12 -6.42 -2.51 12.21
N ALA A 13 -6.61 -1.66 13.22
CA ALA A 13 -6.12 -1.92 14.57
C ALA A 13 -6.93 -2.96 15.36
N ASP A 14 -8.10 -3.40 14.87
CA ASP A 14 -8.95 -4.44 15.49
C ASP A 14 -9.15 -4.26 17.02
N GLY A 15 -9.33 -3.01 17.46
CA GLY A 15 -9.51 -2.65 18.89
C GLY A 15 -8.22 -2.63 19.73
N ALA A 16 -7.07 -2.97 19.17
CA ALA A 16 -5.76 -2.80 19.80
C ALA A 16 -5.34 -1.32 19.75
N MET A 17 -5.72 -0.55 20.77
CA MET A 17 -5.43 0.90 20.86
C MET A 17 -3.94 1.27 20.66
N ARG A 18 -3.01 0.38 21.04
CA ARG A 18 -1.57 0.61 20.82
C ARG A 18 -1.20 0.55 19.35
N ASP A 19 -1.82 -0.37 18.62
CA ASP A 19 -1.52 -0.58 17.21
C ASP A 19 -2.16 0.54 16.39
N ALA A 20 -3.37 0.99 16.75
CA ALA A 20 -3.97 2.23 16.21
C ALA A 20 -3.06 3.45 16.40
N LEU A 21 -2.50 3.64 17.61
CA LEU A 21 -1.57 4.74 17.89
C LEU A 21 -0.27 4.61 17.09
N SER A 22 0.29 3.41 17.00
CA SER A 22 1.52 3.16 16.24
C SER A 22 1.35 3.41 14.75
N THR A 23 0.20 3.00 14.18
CA THR A 23 -0.17 3.28 12.79
C THR A 23 -0.39 4.78 12.57
N LEU A 24 -1.07 5.46 13.50
CA LEU A 24 -1.26 6.91 13.42
C LEU A 24 0.08 7.64 13.42
N ASP A 25 1.00 7.27 14.31
CA ASP A 25 2.36 7.84 14.38
C ASP A 25 3.12 7.63 13.05
N GLN A 26 2.95 6.48 12.42
CA GLN A 26 3.55 6.19 11.11
C GLN A 26 2.95 7.08 10.01
N VAL A 27 1.63 7.26 9.99
CA VAL A 27 0.90 8.07 9.01
C VAL A 27 1.22 9.56 9.15
N ILE A 28 1.29 10.10 10.37
CA ILE A 28 1.64 11.52 10.57
C ILE A 28 3.11 11.81 10.24
N SER A 29 3.99 10.80 10.31
CA SER A 29 5.42 10.95 9.99
C SER A 29 5.69 11.30 8.52
N ILE A 30 4.69 11.10 7.64
CA ILE A 30 4.74 11.49 6.22
C ILE A 30 4.87 13.02 6.07
N GLY A 31 4.46 13.80 7.09
CA GLY A 31 4.67 15.26 7.12
C GLY A 31 3.72 16.04 6.23
N LYS A 32 2.64 15.42 5.75
CA LYS A 32 1.57 16.11 5.01
C LYS A 32 0.63 16.84 5.95
N LYS A 33 0.17 18.01 5.52
CA LYS A 33 -0.83 18.81 6.26
C LYS A 33 -2.21 18.16 6.22
N ASP A 34 -2.57 17.61 5.06
CA ASP A 34 -3.81 16.92 4.79
C ASP A 34 -3.47 15.49 4.37
N ILE A 35 -4.06 14.51 5.05
CA ILE A 35 -3.80 13.08 4.88
C ILE A 35 -5.08 12.47 4.30
N SER A 36 -4.98 11.89 3.12
CA SER A 36 -6.08 11.21 2.43
C SER A 36 -6.19 9.74 2.82
N LEU A 37 -7.29 9.08 2.43
CA LEU A 37 -7.44 7.62 2.54
C LEU A 37 -6.27 6.87 1.86
N GLU A 38 -5.92 7.27 0.64
CA GLU A 38 -4.85 6.67 -0.15
C GLU A 38 -3.47 6.74 0.56
N ASP A 39 -3.21 7.82 1.31
CA ASP A 39 -1.98 7.94 2.10
C ASP A 39 -1.89 6.88 3.22
N VAL A 40 -3.03 6.58 3.84
CA VAL A 40 -3.13 5.54 4.87
C VAL A 40 -3.01 4.15 4.25
N GLU A 41 -3.71 3.89 3.14
CA GLU A 41 -3.64 2.61 2.41
C GLU A 41 -2.20 2.29 1.99
N ASN A 42 -1.49 3.27 1.43
CA ASN A 42 -0.08 3.13 1.07
C ASN A 42 0.81 2.86 2.29
N THR A 43 0.55 3.53 3.42
CA THR A 43 1.33 3.34 4.67
C THR A 43 1.13 1.95 5.26
N LEU A 44 -0.10 1.43 5.17
CA LEU A 44 -0.47 0.09 5.62
C LEU A 44 -0.07 -1.00 4.62
N GLY A 45 0.37 -0.62 3.40
CA GLY A 45 0.69 -1.56 2.34
C GLY A 45 -0.54 -2.28 1.78
N ILE A 46 -1.72 -1.66 1.89
CA ILE A 46 -2.96 -2.17 1.32
C ILE A 46 -2.89 -1.92 -0.19
N VAL A 47 -2.70 -3.00 -0.96
CA VAL A 47 -2.65 -2.95 -2.41
C VAL A 47 -4.06 -3.12 -2.95
N ASP A 48 -4.47 -2.23 -3.85
CA ASP A 48 -5.74 -2.34 -4.57
C ASP A 48 -5.85 -3.71 -5.27
N THR A 49 -6.99 -4.36 -5.09
CA THR A 49 -7.30 -5.66 -5.69
C THR A 49 -7.22 -5.59 -7.22
N ASP A 50 -7.55 -4.43 -7.80
CA ASP A 50 -7.47 -4.21 -9.24
C ASP A 50 -6.03 -4.26 -9.75
N ASN A 51 -5.06 -3.77 -8.97
CA ASN A 51 -3.64 -3.87 -9.33
C ASN A 51 -3.14 -5.32 -9.32
N ILE A 52 -3.59 -6.12 -8.35
CA ILE A 52 -3.29 -7.55 -8.30
C ILE A 52 -3.92 -8.26 -9.49
N PHE A 53 -5.18 -7.94 -9.82
CA PHE A 53 -5.89 -8.55 -10.95
C PHE A 53 -5.23 -8.20 -12.29
N ASN A 54 -4.84 -6.94 -12.48
CA ASN A 54 -4.12 -6.47 -13.67
C ASN A 54 -2.75 -7.15 -13.80
N LEU A 55 -2.04 -7.37 -12.68
CA LEU A 55 -0.79 -8.12 -12.68
C LEU A 55 -1.02 -9.58 -13.11
N VAL A 56 -2.01 -10.25 -12.53
CA VAL A 56 -2.36 -11.64 -12.88
C VAL A 56 -2.75 -11.75 -14.35
N GLN A 57 -3.56 -10.82 -14.86
CA GLN A 57 -3.98 -10.78 -16.25
C GLN A 57 -2.79 -10.57 -17.20
N SER A 58 -1.88 -9.65 -16.86
CA SER A 58 -0.66 -9.40 -17.65
C SER A 58 0.23 -10.64 -17.74
N ILE A 59 0.33 -11.42 -16.65
CA ILE A 59 1.07 -12.67 -16.61
C ILE A 59 0.40 -13.74 -17.50
N LEU A 60 -0.93 -13.85 -17.43
CA LEU A 60 -1.71 -14.79 -18.25
C LEU A 60 -1.59 -14.48 -19.75
N ASP A 61 -1.53 -13.20 -20.11
CA ASP A 61 -1.41 -12.75 -21.50
C ASP A 61 0.02 -12.88 -22.06
N LYS A 62 0.96 -13.44 -21.27
CA LYS A 62 2.40 -13.58 -21.59
C LYS A 62 3.08 -12.26 -21.97
N ASP A 63 2.49 -11.14 -21.58
CA ASP A 63 3.06 -9.82 -21.77
C ASP A 63 4.08 -9.57 -20.65
N PHE A 64 5.27 -10.12 -20.86
CA PHE A 64 6.37 -10.07 -19.90
C PHE A 64 6.79 -8.63 -19.57
N ILE A 65 6.64 -7.71 -20.53
CA ILE A 65 6.97 -6.29 -20.34
C ILE A 65 5.93 -5.61 -19.46
N ASN A 66 4.64 -5.79 -19.72
CA ASN A 66 3.59 -5.22 -18.87
C ASN A 66 3.54 -5.87 -17.48
N SER A 67 3.82 -7.16 -17.37
CA SER A 67 3.93 -7.85 -16.08
C SER A 67 5.06 -7.28 -15.21
N LEU A 68 6.22 -7.02 -15.81
CA LEU A 68 7.36 -6.40 -15.12
C LEU A 68 7.10 -4.92 -14.75
N ASN A 69 6.43 -4.17 -15.63
CA ASN A 69 6.06 -2.78 -15.33
C ASN A 69 5.03 -2.69 -14.19
N ASN A 70 4.05 -3.59 -14.14
CA ASN A 70 3.08 -3.66 -13.04
C ASN A 70 3.76 -4.07 -11.70
N LEU A 71 4.75 -4.97 -11.74
CA LEU A 71 5.58 -5.29 -10.56
C LEU A 71 6.40 -4.09 -10.07
N HIS A 72 6.88 -3.22 -10.97
CA HIS A 72 7.65 -2.02 -10.62
C HIS A 72 6.82 -0.98 -9.85
N ILE A 73 5.51 -0.91 -10.11
CA ILE A 73 4.61 0.04 -9.43
C ILE A 73 4.33 -0.40 -7.98
N SER A 74 4.25 -1.71 -7.71
CA SER A 74 4.13 -2.24 -6.34
C SER A 74 5.44 -2.17 -5.54
N SER A 75 6.58 -1.86 -6.17
CA SER A 75 7.91 -1.94 -5.57
C SER A 75 8.50 -0.60 -5.10
N GLN A 76 7.72 0.47 -4.97
CA GLN A 76 8.19 1.72 -4.34
C GLN A 76 8.66 1.51 -2.86
N GLY A 77 8.52 0.30 -2.30
CA GLY A 77 9.10 -0.08 -1.00
C GLY A 77 10.34 -1.00 -1.01
N LYS A 78 10.59 -1.83 -2.04
CA LYS A 78 11.76 -2.75 -2.07
C LYS A 78 12.18 -3.10 -3.50
N SER A 79 13.45 -2.80 -3.81
CA SER A 79 14.08 -3.08 -5.10
C SER A 79 14.15 -4.58 -5.40
N VAL A 80 13.67 -5.00 -6.57
CA VAL A 80 13.73 -6.39 -7.08
C VAL A 80 15.17 -6.87 -7.33
N ILE A 81 16.14 -5.95 -7.37
CA ILE A 81 17.57 -6.24 -7.59
C ILE A 81 18.18 -7.02 -6.41
N SER A 82 17.59 -6.97 -5.20
CA SER A 82 18.08 -7.74 -4.05
C SER A 82 17.57 -9.18 -3.97
N VAL A 83 16.72 -9.63 -4.91
CA VAL A 83 16.20 -11.01 -4.93
C VAL A 83 17.14 -11.97 -5.67
N PHE A 84 18.09 -11.44 -6.45
CA PHE A 84 19.01 -12.23 -7.28
C PHE A 84 20.51 -12.01 -6.96
N GLN A 85 20.82 -11.49 -5.76
CA GLN A 85 22.19 -11.47 -5.21
C GLN A 85 22.25 -12.18 -3.86
#